data_AF-A0A2V8I800-F1
#
_entry.id   AF-A0A2V8I800-F1
#
_cell.length_a   1.000
_cell.length_b   1.000
_cell.length_c   1.000
_cell.angle_alpha   90.00
_cell.angle_beta   90.00
_cell.angle_gamma   90.00
#
_symmetry.space_group_name_H-M   'P 1'
#
loop_
_entity.id
_entity.type
_entity.pdbx_description
1 polymer ?
#
loop_
_entity_poly.entity_id
_entity_poly.type
_entity_poly.pdbx_seq_one_letter_code
_entity_poly.pdbx_strand_id
1 'polypeptide(L)'
;IATDEPVLEYNRLGTSPIGGGSDTLGYTLMGMAAAGAPADMLTDAHIHYMSLNQYPDGSFRNSSYRPPTEYSWFTTTAVVLRSIKLYPIPGRREEFKERVERAKRWLLTTKAYSTEERSMQLNALADAGTSQSERAPFVKALKAAQNEDGSWSQIPNIRADAYATGQALYALHISGGVPVNEPVYQKGVRWLLRNQLADGSWFAPTRTVPVQPHTFESFPNGWHQFVSDAASCWATMALLFTMPDKPHSSN
;
A
#
# COMPACT_ATOMS: atom_id res chain seq x y z
N ILE A 1 17.70 10.07 -39.49
CA ILE A 1 17.81 8.67 -39.04
C ILE A 1 16.48 8.38 -38.36
N ALA A 2 15.64 7.56 -38.98
CA ALA A 2 14.45 7.06 -38.31
C ALA A 2 14.94 5.91 -37.42
N THR A 3 14.97 6.12 -36.12
CA THR A 3 15.15 5.05 -35.14
C THR A 3 13.76 4.72 -34.62
N ASP A 4 13.43 3.43 -34.51
CA ASP A 4 12.21 2.97 -33.84
C ASP A 4 12.22 3.24 -32.33
N GLU A 5 13.35 3.73 -31.82
CA GLU A 5 13.52 4.15 -30.44
C GLU A 5 13.01 5.58 -30.23
N PRO A 6 12.11 5.80 -29.25
CA PRO A 6 11.64 7.13 -28.92
C PRO A 6 12.77 8.00 -28.37
N VAL A 7 12.86 9.25 -28.82
CA VAL A 7 13.72 10.27 -28.20
C VAL A 7 13.06 10.70 -26.89
N LEU A 8 13.65 10.33 -25.75
CA LEU A 8 13.13 10.67 -24.43
C LEU A 8 13.66 12.03 -23.97
N GLU A 9 12.76 12.95 -23.61
CA GLU A 9 13.12 14.18 -22.92
C GLU A 9 13.09 13.95 -21.40
N TYR A 10 14.16 14.35 -20.71
CA TYR A 10 14.17 14.37 -19.24
C TYR A 10 13.05 15.26 -18.73
N ASN A 11 12.33 14.81 -17.70
CA ASN A 11 11.21 15.52 -17.10
C ASN A 11 11.65 16.87 -16.48
N ARG A 12 11.72 17.91 -17.30
CA ARG A 12 12.19 19.26 -16.92
C ARG A 12 11.18 20.04 -16.10
N LEU A 13 9.90 19.67 -16.14
CA LEU A 13 8.80 20.41 -15.52
C LEU A 13 8.38 19.85 -14.16
N GLY A 14 9.00 18.75 -13.70
CA GLY A 14 8.62 18.10 -12.45
C GLY A 14 7.23 17.46 -12.47
N THR A 15 6.60 17.34 -13.65
CA THR A 15 5.32 16.66 -13.82
C THR A 15 5.58 15.17 -13.96
N SER A 16 5.17 14.33 -13.01
CA SER A 16 5.37 12.88 -13.15
C SER A 16 4.66 12.38 -14.42
N PRO A 17 5.39 11.80 -15.41
CA PRO A 17 4.77 11.18 -16.58
C PRO A 17 4.09 9.85 -16.23
N ILE A 18 4.23 9.39 -14.99
CA ILE A 18 3.70 8.12 -14.49
C ILE A 18 2.25 8.33 -14.05
N GLY A 19 1.32 7.67 -14.75
CA GLY A 19 -0.09 7.60 -14.36
C GLY A 19 -0.23 7.06 -12.94
N GLY A 20 -1.16 7.63 -12.16
CA GLY A 20 -1.37 7.33 -10.73
C GLY A 20 -0.52 8.19 -9.78
N GLY A 21 0.43 8.99 -10.28
CA GLY A 21 1.10 10.04 -9.49
C GLY A 21 1.81 9.49 -8.25
N SER A 22 1.53 10.08 -7.09
CA SER A 22 2.13 9.69 -5.80
C SER A 22 1.85 8.22 -5.43
N ASP A 23 0.71 7.66 -5.82
CA ASP A 23 0.35 6.28 -5.47
C ASP A 23 1.27 5.28 -6.19
N THR A 24 1.34 5.36 -7.52
CA THR A 24 2.22 4.51 -8.34
C THR A 24 3.69 4.69 -7.97
N LEU A 25 4.14 5.93 -7.82
CA LEU A 25 5.52 6.20 -7.42
C LEU A 25 5.83 5.62 -6.04
N GLY A 26 4.89 5.69 -5.10
CA GLY A 26 5.06 5.16 -3.76
C GLY A 26 5.24 3.64 -3.76
N TYR A 27 4.39 2.91 -4.47
CA TYR A 27 4.54 1.47 -4.64
C TYR A 27 5.83 1.09 -5.38
N THR A 28 6.22 1.85 -6.41
CA THR A 28 7.51 1.64 -7.12
C THR A 28 8.70 1.79 -6.18
N LEU A 29 8.75 2.86 -5.38
CA LEU A 29 9.84 3.07 -4.41
C LEU A 29 9.87 1.97 -3.34
N MET A 30 8.71 1.51 -2.87
CA MET A 30 8.65 0.36 -1.97
C MET A 30 9.25 -0.91 -2.58
N GLY A 31 8.91 -1.21 -3.84
CA GLY A 31 9.48 -2.34 -4.58
C GLY A 31 10.99 -2.21 -4.79
N MET A 32 11.46 -1.02 -5.20
CA MET A 32 12.89 -0.73 -5.33
C MET A 32 13.65 -0.94 -4.02
N ALA A 33 13.08 -0.46 -2.90
CA ALA A 33 13.73 -0.61 -1.59
C ALA A 33 13.77 -2.08 -1.15
N ALA A 34 12.70 -2.83 -1.41
CA ALA A 34 12.66 -4.28 -1.16
C ALA A 34 13.68 -5.05 -2.01
N ALA A 35 13.99 -4.56 -3.22
CA ALA A 35 15.04 -5.10 -4.08
C ALA A 35 16.47 -4.63 -3.72
N GLY A 36 16.62 -3.80 -2.68
CA GLY A 36 17.92 -3.29 -2.23
C GLY A 36 18.51 -2.16 -3.09
N ALA A 37 17.69 -1.48 -3.90
CA ALA A 37 18.15 -0.33 -4.67
C ALA A 37 18.58 0.81 -3.72
N PRO A 38 19.76 1.44 -3.95
CA PRO A 38 20.22 2.55 -3.12
C PRO A 38 19.41 3.83 -3.41
N ALA A 39 19.45 4.77 -2.46
CA ALA A 39 19.00 6.13 -2.71
C ALA A 39 19.87 6.79 -3.79
N ASP A 40 19.22 7.46 -4.74
CA ASP A 40 19.86 8.19 -5.83
C ASP A 40 19.03 9.45 -6.22
N MET A 41 19.53 10.19 -7.22
CA MET A 41 18.87 11.40 -7.73
C MET A 41 17.44 11.16 -8.23
N LEU A 42 17.12 9.95 -8.73
CA LEU A 42 15.78 9.62 -9.19
C LEU A 42 14.83 9.43 -8.00
N THR A 43 15.27 8.71 -6.97
CA THR A 43 14.50 8.57 -5.71
C THR A 43 14.26 9.93 -5.05
N ASP A 44 15.27 10.80 -5.02
CA ASP A 44 15.16 12.17 -4.50
C ASP A 44 14.14 13.01 -5.30
N ALA A 45 14.16 12.91 -6.63
CA ALA A 45 13.21 13.61 -7.50
C ALA A 45 11.76 13.15 -7.27
N HIS A 46 11.54 11.84 -7.12
CA HIS A 46 10.20 11.30 -6.81
C HIS A 46 9.69 11.78 -5.45
N ILE A 47 10.54 11.74 -4.41
CA ILE A 47 10.17 12.21 -3.07
C ILE A 47 9.93 13.72 -3.07
N HIS A 48 10.73 14.47 -3.82
CA HIS A 48 10.50 15.89 -4.03
C HIS A 48 9.12 16.14 -4.66
N TYR A 49 8.79 15.47 -5.78
CA TYR A 49 7.48 15.57 -6.42
C TYR A 49 6.33 15.25 -5.45
N MET A 50 6.41 14.14 -4.71
CA MET A 50 5.39 13.79 -3.71
C MET A 50 5.24 14.89 -2.64
N SER A 51 6.36 15.48 -2.20
CA SER A 51 6.35 16.54 -1.18
C SER A 51 5.60 17.80 -1.61
N LEU A 52 5.55 18.10 -2.91
CA LEU A 52 4.80 19.23 -3.47
C LEU A 52 3.26 19.02 -3.38
N ASN A 53 2.83 17.79 -3.16
CA ASN A 53 1.42 17.39 -3.17
C ASN A 53 0.81 17.24 -1.77
N GLN A 54 1.47 17.75 -0.72
CA GLN A 54 0.91 17.76 0.63
C GLN A 54 -0.06 18.93 0.82
N TYR A 55 -1.26 18.65 1.31
CA TYR A 55 -2.23 19.66 1.72
C TYR A 55 -1.88 20.30 3.08
N PRO A 56 -2.43 21.49 3.39
CA PRO A 56 -2.21 22.16 4.68
C PRO A 56 -2.65 21.33 5.90
N ASP A 57 -3.65 20.46 5.75
CA ASP A 57 -4.12 19.58 6.82
C ASP A 57 -3.14 18.45 7.15
N GLY A 58 -2.20 18.16 6.24
CA GLY A 58 -1.17 17.13 6.38
C GLY A 58 -1.34 15.93 5.46
N SER A 59 -2.50 15.74 4.85
CA SER A 59 -2.76 14.68 3.89
C SER A 59 -2.04 14.92 2.56
N PHE A 60 -1.86 13.87 1.76
CA PHE A 60 -1.30 13.97 0.41
C PHE A 60 -2.36 13.76 -0.65
N ARG A 61 -2.29 14.57 -1.71
CA ARG A 61 -3.23 14.56 -2.84
C ARG A 61 -3.17 13.25 -3.61
N ASN A 62 -4.33 12.58 -3.70
CA ASN A 62 -4.53 11.48 -4.65
C ASN A 62 -4.80 12.04 -6.06
N SER A 63 -4.36 11.31 -7.08
CA SER A 63 -4.45 11.76 -8.48
C SER A 63 -5.52 11.04 -9.30
N SER A 64 -6.11 9.98 -8.75
CA SER A 64 -7.08 9.11 -9.42
C SER A 64 -8.14 8.59 -8.44
N TYR A 65 -9.22 8.04 -8.99
CA TYR A 65 -10.24 7.29 -8.25
C TYR A 65 -10.37 5.87 -8.84
N ARG A 66 -9.45 5.00 -8.42
CA ARG A 66 -9.32 3.60 -8.81
C ARG A 66 -9.25 2.71 -7.56
N PRO A 67 -10.38 2.52 -6.87
CA PRO A 67 -10.43 1.65 -5.71
C PRO A 67 -10.08 0.19 -6.05
N PRO A 68 -9.43 -0.55 -5.12
CA PRO A 68 -9.01 -0.10 -3.78
C PRO A 68 -7.64 0.60 -3.73
N THR A 69 -6.78 0.44 -4.72
CA THR A 69 -5.34 0.77 -4.62
C THR A 69 -5.00 2.25 -4.80
N GLU A 70 -5.82 3.05 -5.50
CA GLU A 70 -5.54 4.45 -5.79
C GLU A 70 -6.82 5.30 -5.74
N TYR A 71 -7.35 5.60 -4.56
CA TYR A 71 -8.57 6.42 -4.48
C TYR A 71 -8.68 7.33 -3.25
N SER A 72 -7.84 7.09 -2.25
CA SER A 72 -8.01 7.61 -0.89
C SER A 72 -6.78 8.39 -0.47
N TRP A 73 -7.00 9.55 0.19
CA TRP A 73 -5.94 10.32 0.82
C TRP A 73 -5.17 9.52 1.88
N PHE A 74 -5.78 8.50 2.49
CA PHE A 74 -5.07 7.62 3.43
C PHE A 74 -4.04 6.76 2.71
N THR A 75 -4.41 6.14 1.59
CA THR A 75 -3.51 5.30 0.78
C THR A 75 -2.35 6.12 0.26
N THR A 76 -2.65 7.28 -0.35
CA THR A 76 -1.61 8.18 -0.86
C THR A 76 -0.69 8.68 0.24
N THR A 77 -1.24 9.10 1.40
CA THR A 77 -0.42 9.54 2.53
C THR A 77 0.47 8.40 3.05
N ALA A 78 -0.05 7.17 3.12
CA ALA A 78 0.71 6.02 3.60
C ALA A 78 1.91 5.70 2.70
N VAL A 79 1.71 5.60 1.38
CA VAL A 79 2.81 5.26 0.46
C VAL A 79 3.85 6.39 0.36
N VAL A 80 3.44 7.65 0.51
CA VAL A 80 4.38 8.79 0.57
C VAL A 80 5.21 8.74 1.85
N LEU A 81 4.59 8.54 3.02
CA LEU A 81 5.33 8.41 4.28
C LEU A 81 6.27 7.21 4.29
N ARG A 82 5.84 6.09 3.71
CA ARG A 82 6.70 4.92 3.52
C ARG A 82 7.90 5.25 2.63
N SER A 83 7.69 5.97 1.53
CA SER A 83 8.75 6.39 0.61
C SER A 83 9.78 7.30 1.29
N ILE A 84 9.33 8.30 2.05
CA ILE A 84 10.20 9.20 2.83
C ILE A 84 11.04 8.42 3.84
N LYS A 85 10.44 7.41 4.49
CA LYS A 85 11.13 6.57 5.47
C LYS A 85 12.17 5.66 4.83
N LEU A 86 11.89 5.09 3.66
CA LEU A 86 12.79 4.19 2.95
C LEU A 86 13.95 4.94 2.28
N TYR A 87 13.70 6.15 1.78
CA TYR A 87 14.67 6.97 1.07
C TYR A 87 14.73 8.38 1.66
N PRO A 88 15.28 8.56 2.88
CA PRO A 88 15.38 9.87 3.49
C PRO A 88 16.36 10.76 2.71
N ILE A 89 16.01 12.03 2.49
CA ILE A 89 16.91 13.03 1.87
C ILE A 89 17.65 13.79 3.00
N PRO A 90 18.94 13.50 3.28
CA PRO A 90 19.60 14.02 4.47
C PRO A 90 19.63 15.55 4.53
N GLY A 91 19.84 16.20 3.38
CA GLY A 91 19.86 17.66 3.26
C GLY A 91 18.51 18.36 3.48
N ARG A 92 17.40 17.61 3.50
CA ARG A 92 16.03 18.11 3.74
C ARG A 92 15.38 17.50 4.99
N ARG A 93 16.18 16.96 5.90
CA ARG A 93 15.71 16.21 7.08
C ARG A 93 14.65 16.98 7.89
N GLU A 94 14.93 18.23 8.26
CA GLU A 94 14.01 19.00 9.10
C GLU A 94 12.69 19.31 8.37
N GLU A 95 12.76 19.65 7.07
CA GLU A 95 11.56 19.84 6.26
C GLU A 95 10.69 18.58 6.23
N PHE A 96 11.29 17.41 5.98
CA PHE A 96 10.53 16.16 5.94
C PHE A 96 10.01 15.73 7.31
N LYS A 97 10.72 16.03 8.39
CA LYS A 97 10.23 15.83 9.74
C LYS A 97 8.94 16.62 9.99
N GLU A 98 8.90 17.89 9.61
CA GLU A 98 7.67 18.71 9.74
C GLU A 98 6.51 18.17 8.88
N ARG A 99 6.80 17.70 7.67
CA ARG A 99 5.80 17.08 6.78
C ARG A 99 5.21 15.82 7.39
N VAL A 100 6.07 14.95 7.95
CA VAL A 100 5.66 13.73 8.64
C VAL A 100 4.80 14.08 9.86
N GLU A 101 5.16 15.09 10.65
CA GLU A 101 4.37 15.52 11.81
C GLU A 101 2.99 16.10 11.44
N ARG A 102 2.87 16.83 10.32
CA ARG A 102 1.55 17.25 9.80
C ARG A 102 0.70 16.04 9.41
N ALA A 103 1.26 15.11 8.63
CA ALA A 103 0.56 13.90 8.24
C ALA A 103 0.14 13.05 9.45
N LYS A 104 1.02 12.91 10.45
CA LYS A 104 0.73 12.22 11.71
C LYS A 104 -0.50 12.80 12.41
N ARG A 105 -0.58 14.14 12.55
CA ARG A 105 -1.74 14.80 13.18
C ARG A 105 -3.04 14.54 12.43
N TRP A 106 -3.01 14.61 11.10
CA TRP A 106 -4.15 14.28 10.26
C TRP A 106 -4.60 12.82 10.44
N LEU A 107 -3.64 11.88 10.39
CA LEU A 107 -3.91 10.45 10.56
C LEU A 107 -4.49 10.11 11.93
N LEU A 108 -4.08 10.80 12.99
CA LEU A 108 -4.60 10.55 14.34
C LEU A 108 -6.04 11.03 14.55
N THR A 109 -6.50 11.99 13.75
CA THR A 109 -7.79 12.68 13.95
C THR A 109 -8.84 12.32 12.91
N THR A 110 -8.43 11.81 11.75
CA THR A 110 -9.35 11.50 10.63
C THR A 110 -9.89 10.07 10.73
N LYS A 111 -11.19 9.90 10.45
CA LYS A 111 -11.85 8.58 10.52
C LYS A 111 -11.83 7.86 9.16
N ALA A 112 -11.20 6.70 9.11
CA ALA A 112 -11.27 5.78 7.97
C ALA A 112 -12.63 5.07 7.86
N TYR A 113 -13.11 4.89 6.63
CA TYR A 113 -14.37 4.22 6.30
C TYR A 113 -14.17 2.81 5.74
N SER A 114 -13.25 2.61 4.80
CA SER A 114 -13.02 1.32 4.14
C SER A 114 -11.95 0.47 4.84
N THR A 115 -11.79 -0.80 4.45
CA THR A 115 -10.68 -1.63 4.95
C THR A 115 -9.34 -1.16 4.42
N GLU A 116 -9.29 -0.69 3.17
CA GLU A 116 -8.11 -0.04 2.59
C GLU A 116 -7.65 1.13 3.47
N GLU A 117 -8.57 2.04 3.79
CA GLU A 117 -8.26 3.25 4.57
C GLU A 117 -7.80 2.90 5.97
N ARG A 118 -8.43 1.94 6.65
CA ARG A 118 -8.00 1.51 7.99
C ARG A 118 -6.60 0.89 7.96
N SER A 119 -6.33 0.05 6.97
CA SER A 119 -5.05 -0.65 6.82
C SER A 119 -3.94 0.36 6.50
N MET A 120 -4.17 1.25 5.54
CA MET A 120 -3.20 2.26 5.15
C MET A 120 -3.02 3.35 6.21
N GLN A 121 -4.07 3.72 6.94
CA GLN A 121 -3.95 4.60 8.10
C GLN A 121 -3.05 4.00 9.18
N LEU A 122 -3.22 2.71 9.49
CA LEU A 122 -2.36 2.02 10.45
C LEU A 122 -0.90 1.94 9.99
N ASN A 123 -0.67 1.63 8.70
CA ASN A 123 0.67 1.62 8.10
C ASN A 123 1.33 3.00 8.18
N ALA A 124 0.60 4.04 7.76
CA ALA A 124 1.06 5.42 7.76
C ALA A 124 1.41 5.93 9.16
N LEU A 125 0.58 5.61 10.17
CA LEU A 125 0.86 5.95 11.56
C LEU A 125 2.17 5.31 12.04
N ALA A 126 2.42 4.06 11.68
CA ALA A 126 3.67 3.38 12.03
C ALA A 126 4.90 4.01 11.35
N ASP A 127 4.77 4.38 10.08
CA ASP A 127 5.84 5.07 9.35
C ASP A 127 6.06 6.52 9.80
N ALA A 128 5.02 7.16 10.35
CA ALA A 128 5.11 8.46 11.01
C ALA A 128 5.66 8.40 12.44
N GLY A 129 6.17 7.25 12.90
CA GLY A 129 6.84 7.13 14.19
C GLY A 129 5.91 7.19 15.41
N THR A 130 4.63 6.84 15.26
CA THR A 130 3.75 6.64 16.42
C THR A 130 4.25 5.51 17.32
N SER A 131 3.83 5.51 18.58
CA SER A 131 4.01 4.40 19.52
C SER A 131 2.97 3.30 19.30
N GLN A 132 3.21 2.10 19.86
CA GLN A 132 2.21 1.03 19.84
C GLN A 132 0.91 1.43 20.57
N SER A 133 1.01 2.20 21.66
CA SER A 133 -0.15 2.71 22.39
C SER A 133 -0.98 3.69 21.56
N GLU A 134 -0.34 4.58 20.79
CA GLU A 134 -1.05 5.47 19.86
C GLU A 134 -1.76 4.69 18.75
N ARG A 135 -1.20 3.55 18.30
CA ARG A 135 -1.80 2.70 17.26
C ARG A 135 -2.85 1.72 17.76
N ALA A 136 -2.91 1.43 19.06
CA ALA A 136 -3.81 0.42 19.63
C ALA A 136 -5.29 0.60 19.25
N PRO A 137 -5.86 1.83 19.21
CA PRO A 137 -7.23 2.04 18.75
C PRO A 137 -7.46 1.65 17.28
N PHE A 138 -6.48 1.91 16.40
CA PHE A 138 -6.55 1.59 14.97
C PHE A 138 -6.41 0.08 14.73
N VAL A 139 -5.53 -0.58 15.48
CA VAL A 139 -5.44 -2.06 15.52
C VAL A 139 -6.77 -2.65 15.96
N LYS A 140 -7.37 -2.15 17.04
CA LYS A 140 -8.67 -2.61 17.53
C LYS A 140 -9.77 -2.44 16.48
N ALA A 141 -9.82 -1.29 15.81
CA ALA A 141 -10.79 -1.02 14.76
C ALA A 141 -10.64 -1.98 13.57
N LEU A 142 -9.41 -2.27 13.14
CA LEU A 142 -9.16 -3.19 12.03
C LEU A 142 -9.47 -4.65 12.41
N LYS A 143 -9.15 -5.08 13.65
CA LYS A 143 -9.56 -6.39 14.18
C LYS A 143 -11.09 -6.52 14.25
N ALA A 144 -11.79 -5.47 14.68
CA ALA A 144 -13.25 -5.46 14.77
C ALA A 144 -13.95 -5.50 13.40
N ALA A 145 -13.24 -5.16 12.32
CA ALA A 145 -13.75 -5.24 10.96
C ALA A 145 -13.63 -6.65 10.34
N GLN A 146 -13.04 -7.63 11.06
CA GLN A 146 -12.96 -9.01 10.58
C GLN A 146 -14.35 -9.65 10.57
N ASN A 147 -14.70 -10.30 9.45
CA ASN A 147 -15.89 -11.13 9.33
C ASN A 147 -15.74 -12.43 10.15
N GLU A 148 -16.87 -13.08 10.46
CA GLU A 148 -16.88 -14.30 11.28
C GLU A 148 -16.02 -15.45 10.70
N ASP A 149 -15.96 -15.55 9.36
CA ASP A 149 -15.21 -16.56 8.62
C ASP A 149 -13.68 -16.29 8.57
N GLY A 150 -13.24 -15.14 9.08
CA GLY A 150 -11.84 -14.70 9.14
C GLY A 150 -11.44 -13.69 8.07
N SER A 151 -12.33 -13.38 7.12
CA SER A 151 -12.02 -12.47 6.02
C SER A 151 -12.24 -11.00 6.36
N TRP A 152 -11.83 -10.11 5.45
CA TRP A 152 -12.24 -8.72 5.42
C TRP A 152 -12.86 -8.37 4.07
N SER A 153 -13.81 -7.44 4.08
CA SER A 153 -14.41 -6.84 2.89
C SER A 153 -13.79 -5.49 2.58
N GLN A 154 -13.64 -5.13 1.29
CA GLN A 154 -13.13 -3.82 0.91
C GLN A 154 -13.94 -2.65 1.51
N ILE A 155 -15.27 -2.77 1.51
CA ILE A 155 -16.22 -1.83 2.12
C ILE A 155 -17.35 -2.59 2.83
N PRO A 156 -18.09 -1.96 3.77
CA PRO A 156 -19.21 -2.60 4.44
C PRO A 156 -20.26 -3.15 3.46
N ASN A 157 -20.87 -4.28 3.82
CA ASN A 157 -21.95 -4.95 3.08
C ASN A 157 -21.60 -5.46 1.66
N ILE A 158 -20.32 -5.43 1.27
CA ILE A 158 -19.84 -6.11 0.06
C ILE A 158 -19.15 -7.41 0.46
N ARG A 159 -19.19 -8.39 -0.46
CA ARG A 159 -18.52 -9.68 -0.29
C ARG A 159 -17.04 -9.48 0.05
N ALA A 160 -16.55 -10.29 0.98
CA ALA A 160 -15.15 -10.32 1.34
C ALA A 160 -14.26 -10.80 0.19
N ASP A 161 -13.00 -10.35 0.19
CA ASP A 161 -12.04 -10.71 -0.84
C ASP A 161 -10.62 -10.81 -0.30
N ALA A 162 -9.73 -11.34 -1.13
CA ALA A 162 -8.34 -11.56 -0.75
C ALA A 162 -7.52 -10.28 -0.68
N TYR A 163 -7.90 -9.23 -1.40
CA TYR A 163 -7.22 -7.93 -1.33
C TYR A 163 -7.36 -7.35 0.07
N ALA A 164 -8.61 -7.18 0.53
CA ALA A 164 -8.89 -6.61 1.85
C ALA A 164 -8.36 -7.52 2.98
N THR A 165 -8.49 -8.84 2.83
CA THR A 165 -7.99 -9.81 3.83
C THR A 165 -6.47 -9.77 3.94
N GLY A 166 -5.74 -9.84 2.81
CA GLY A 166 -4.28 -9.83 2.80
C GLY A 166 -3.71 -8.52 3.33
N GLN A 167 -4.26 -7.37 2.90
CA GLN A 167 -3.78 -6.07 3.34
C GLN A 167 -4.06 -5.81 4.83
N ALA A 168 -5.24 -6.23 5.33
CA ALA A 168 -5.56 -6.12 6.75
C ALA A 168 -4.58 -6.95 7.61
N LEU A 169 -4.27 -8.19 7.20
CA LEU A 169 -3.28 -9.03 7.87
C LEU A 169 -1.89 -8.38 7.85
N TYR A 170 -1.45 -7.89 6.70
CA TYR A 170 -0.18 -7.17 6.58
C TYR A 170 -0.11 -6.00 7.57
N ALA A 171 -1.12 -5.12 7.58
CA ALA A 171 -1.13 -3.94 8.44
C ALA A 171 -1.20 -4.30 9.93
N LEU A 172 -2.02 -5.29 10.31
CA LEU A 172 -2.09 -5.80 11.67
C LEU A 172 -0.74 -6.32 12.15
N HIS A 173 -0.01 -7.08 11.32
CA HIS A 173 1.27 -7.64 11.70
C HIS A 173 2.39 -6.60 11.71
N ILE A 174 2.67 -6.00 10.56
CA ILE A 174 3.83 -5.11 10.36
C ILE A 174 3.71 -3.81 11.15
N SER A 175 2.51 -3.22 11.16
CA SER A 175 2.29 -1.90 11.78
C SER A 175 1.56 -1.99 13.10
N GLY A 176 0.68 -2.97 13.26
CA GLY A 176 -0.05 -3.22 14.50
C GLY A 176 0.69 -4.06 15.54
N GLY A 177 1.77 -4.75 15.18
CA GLY A 177 2.51 -5.63 16.08
C GLY A 177 1.71 -6.87 16.51
N VAL A 178 0.68 -7.25 15.74
CA VAL A 178 -0.14 -8.44 15.99
C VAL A 178 0.68 -9.68 15.64
N PRO A 179 0.92 -10.59 16.61
CA PRO A 179 1.63 -11.84 16.34
C PRO A 179 0.89 -12.71 15.32
N VAL A 180 1.63 -13.39 14.45
CA VAL A 180 1.02 -14.27 13.43
C VAL A 180 0.26 -15.45 14.03
N ASN A 181 0.56 -15.85 15.27
CA ASN A 181 -0.17 -16.90 15.99
C ASN A 181 -1.43 -16.40 16.71
N GLU A 182 -1.72 -15.09 16.69
CA GLU A 182 -2.95 -14.55 17.29
C GLU A 182 -4.19 -15.07 16.54
N PRO A 183 -5.29 -15.42 17.23
CA PRO A 183 -6.48 -15.99 16.60
C PRO A 183 -7.04 -15.18 15.42
N VAL A 184 -7.02 -13.84 15.51
CA VAL A 184 -7.46 -12.93 14.44
C VAL A 184 -6.63 -13.13 13.17
N TYR A 185 -5.31 -13.24 13.30
CA TYR A 185 -4.39 -13.44 12.17
C TYR A 185 -4.60 -14.82 11.54
N GLN A 186 -4.62 -15.85 12.38
CA GLN A 186 -4.79 -17.25 11.95
C GLN A 186 -6.13 -17.51 11.24
N LYS A 187 -7.20 -16.82 11.63
CA LYS A 187 -8.49 -16.90 10.91
C LYS A 187 -8.37 -16.35 9.48
N GLY A 188 -7.71 -15.21 9.29
CA GLY A 188 -7.48 -14.63 7.96
C GLY A 188 -6.58 -15.50 7.10
N VAL A 189 -5.49 -16.06 7.67
CA VAL A 189 -4.61 -17.02 6.98
C VAL A 189 -5.40 -18.24 6.48
N ARG A 190 -6.22 -18.86 7.34
CA ARG A 190 -7.08 -19.98 6.94
C ARG A 190 -8.06 -19.58 5.85
N TRP A 191 -8.60 -18.37 5.89
CA TRP A 191 -9.49 -17.88 4.85
C TRP A 191 -8.75 -17.74 3.51
N LEU A 192 -7.55 -17.13 3.50
CA LEU A 192 -6.72 -17.01 2.29
C LEU A 192 -6.40 -18.37 1.70
N LEU A 193 -5.92 -19.33 2.50
CA LEU A 193 -5.58 -20.68 2.02
C LEU A 193 -6.78 -21.42 1.41
N ARG A 194 -7.99 -21.25 1.97
CA ARG A 194 -9.21 -21.86 1.42
C ARG A 194 -9.72 -21.19 0.14
N ASN A 195 -9.35 -19.93 -0.11
CA ASN A 195 -9.81 -19.13 -1.24
C ASN A 195 -8.71 -18.88 -2.28
N GLN A 196 -7.58 -19.58 -2.18
CA GLN A 196 -6.58 -19.61 -3.25
C GLN A 196 -7.16 -20.35 -4.47
N LEU A 197 -6.99 -19.78 -5.65
CA LEU A 197 -7.41 -20.39 -6.91
C LEU A 197 -6.46 -21.50 -7.32
N ALA A 198 -6.90 -22.35 -8.26
CA ALA A 198 -6.11 -23.50 -8.73
C ALA A 198 -4.78 -23.10 -9.40
N ASP A 199 -4.71 -21.89 -9.96
CA ASP A 199 -3.49 -21.31 -10.54
C ASP A 199 -2.56 -20.66 -9.50
N GLY A 200 -2.93 -20.69 -8.22
CA GLY A 200 -2.19 -20.09 -7.11
C GLY A 200 -2.50 -18.61 -6.85
N SER A 201 -3.29 -17.95 -7.72
CA SER A 201 -3.70 -16.57 -7.54
C SER A 201 -4.86 -16.42 -6.55
N TRP A 202 -5.18 -15.18 -6.21
CA TRP A 202 -6.37 -14.84 -5.44
C TRP A 202 -7.26 -13.86 -6.18
N PHE A 203 -8.57 -14.09 -6.12
CA PHE A 203 -9.56 -13.21 -6.71
C PHE A 203 -9.86 -12.00 -5.81
N ALA A 204 -10.02 -10.83 -6.44
CA ALA A 204 -10.69 -9.69 -5.85
C ALA A 204 -11.55 -8.96 -6.88
N PRO A 205 -12.77 -8.50 -6.53
CA PRO A 205 -13.62 -7.80 -7.48
C PRO A 205 -13.14 -6.36 -7.71
N THR A 206 -13.22 -5.92 -8.97
CA THR A 206 -12.97 -4.52 -9.33
C THR A 206 -14.14 -3.65 -8.88
N ARG A 207 -13.83 -2.43 -8.43
CA ARG A 207 -14.81 -1.39 -8.12
C ARG A 207 -14.61 -0.12 -8.96
N THR A 208 -13.75 -0.20 -9.96
CA THR A 208 -13.38 0.94 -10.80
C THR A 208 -14.13 0.88 -12.13
N VAL A 209 -14.62 2.03 -12.59
CA VAL A 209 -15.18 2.16 -13.94
C VAL A 209 -14.04 2.04 -14.96
N PRO A 210 -14.11 1.12 -15.93
CA PRO A 210 -13.05 0.97 -16.92
C PRO A 210 -12.97 2.22 -17.82
N VAL A 211 -11.79 2.83 -17.89
CA VAL A 211 -11.52 4.01 -18.77
C VAL A 211 -10.60 3.64 -19.94
N GLN A 212 -9.84 2.54 -19.82
CA GLN A 212 -8.93 2.04 -20.85
C GLN A 212 -9.54 0.82 -21.56
N PRO A 213 -9.25 0.62 -22.86
CA PRO A 213 -9.59 -0.63 -23.54
C PRO A 213 -9.02 -1.82 -22.77
N HIS A 214 -9.84 -2.85 -22.58
CA HIS A 214 -9.42 -4.04 -21.84
C HIS A 214 -8.41 -4.84 -22.68
N THR A 215 -7.20 -5.05 -22.15
CA THR A 215 -6.23 -6.00 -22.68
C THR A 215 -6.17 -7.21 -21.73
N PHE A 216 -6.40 -8.41 -22.24
CA PHE A 216 -6.64 -9.62 -21.44
C PHE A 216 -5.38 -10.34 -20.93
N GLU A 217 -4.21 -9.70 -20.92
CA GLU A 217 -2.94 -10.44 -21.01
C GLU A 217 -1.98 -10.30 -19.82
N SER A 218 -2.27 -9.52 -18.77
CA SER A 218 -1.27 -9.33 -17.68
C SER A 218 -1.46 -10.25 -16.46
N PHE A 219 -2.69 -10.61 -16.09
CA PHE A 219 -2.97 -11.48 -14.93
C PHE A 219 -4.31 -12.22 -15.10
N PRO A 220 -4.55 -13.41 -14.50
CA PRO A 220 -5.86 -14.08 -14.54
C PRO A 220 -6.98 -13.21 -13.97
N ASN A 221 -8.23 -13.63 -14.15
CA ASN A 221 -9.47 -12.98 -13.65
C ASN A 221 -10.06 -11.85 -14.52
N GLY A 222 -9.65 -11.70 -15.79
CA GLY A 222 -10.34 -10.88 -16.79
C GLY A 222 -10.50 -9.42 -16.39
N TRP A 223 -11.73 -8.91 -16.25
CA TRP A 223 -12.03 -7.54 -15.79
C TRP A 223 -11.47 -7.22 -14.40
N HIS A 224 -11.14 -8.25 -13.62
CA HIS A 224 -10.65 -8.14 -12.26
C HIS A 224 -9.14 -8.36 -12.14
N GLN A 225 -8.43 -8.49 -13.27
CA GLN A 225 -7.01 -8.89 -13.29
C GLN A 225 -6.11 -7.99 -12.44
N PHE A 226 -6.20 -6.67 -12.57
CA PHE A 226 -5.30 -5.74 -11.87
C PHE A 226 -5.49 -5.76 -10.34
N VAL A 227 -6.74 -5.81 -9.88
CA VAL A 227 -7.01 -5.88 -8.44
C VAL A 227 -6.74 -7.29 -7.88
N SER A 228 -6.89 -8.34 -8.70
CA SER A 228 -6.55 -9.72 -8.33
C SER A 228 -5.05 -9.95 -8.26
N ASP A 229 -4.27 -9.27 -9.10
CA ASP A 229 -2.81 -9.22 -9.00
C ASP A 229 -2.39 -8.59 -7.66
N ALA A 230 -2.91 -7.39 -7.36
CA ALA A 230 -2.67 -6.75 -6.07
C ALA A 230 -3.17 -7.60 -4.88
N ALA A 231 -4.30 -8.29 -5.02
CA ALA A 231 -4.81 -9.22 -4.01
C ALA A 231 -3.84 -10.37 -3.76
N SER A 232 -3.29 -10.93 -4.83
CA SER A 232 -2.32 -12.03 -4.77
C SER A 232 -1.01 -11.58 -4.13
N CYS A 233 -0.56 -10.35 -4.40
CA CYS A 233 0.59 -9.74 -3.74
C CYS A 233 0.38 -9.61 -2.21
N TRP A 234 -0.74 -9.03 -1.78
CA TRP A 234 -1.07 -8.90 -0.36
C TRP A 234 -1.24 -10.24 0.35
N ALA A 235 -1.96 -11.18 -0.27
CA ALA A 235 -2.15 -12.52 0.26
C ALA A 235 -0.81 -13.25 0.43
N THR A 236 0.06 -13.17 -0.59
CA THR A 236 1.39 -13.78 -0.54
C THR A 236 2.23 -13.21 0.59
N MET A 237 2.29 -11.88 0.74
CA MET A 237 3.04 -11.26 1.84
C MET A 237 2.50 -11.69 3.22
N ALA A 238 1.17 -11.70 3.40
CA ALA A 238 0.57 -12.15 4.66
C ALA A 238 0.90 -13.62 4.99
N LEU A 239 0.88 -14.51 3.99
CA LEU A 239 1.23 -15.91 4.19
C LEU A 239 2.73 -16.10 4.46
N LEU A 240 3.61 -15.34 3.79
CA LEU A 240 5.05 -15.42 4.01
C LEU A 240 5.45 -15.12 5.46
N PHE A 241 4.76 -14.21 6.15
CA PHE A 241 5.03 -13.94 7.58
C PHE A 241 4.70 -15.11 8.51
N THR A 242 3.97 -16.13 8.04
CA THR A 242 3.71 -17.35 8.82
C THR A 242 4.83 -18.38 8.69
N MET A 243 5.74 -18.18 7.75
CA MET A 243 6.87 -19.07 7.51
C MET A 243 8.02 -18.70 8.45
N PRO A 244 8.83 -19.69 8.89
CA PRO A 244 10.06 -19.39 9.62
C PRO A 244 11.02 -18.61 8.71
N ASP A 245 11.76 -17.66 9.30
CA ASP A 245 12.85 -17.00 8.59
C ASP A 245 13.86 -18.06 8.11
N LYS A 246 14.22 -18.01 6.83
CA LYS A 246 15.35 -18.79 6.35
C LYS A 246 16.62 -18.19 6.97
N PRO A 247 17.44 -18.98 7.69
CA PRO A 247 18.73 -18.47 8.13
C PRO A 247 19.52 -18.03 6.89
N HIS A 248 20.03 -16.80 6.91
CA HIS A 248 20.94 -16.34 5.87
C HIS A 248 22.15 -17.27 5.85
N SER A 249 22.28 -18.06 4.77
CA SER A 249 23.50 -18.81 4.49
C SER A 249 24.63 -17.79 4.31
N SER A 250 25.49 -17.71 5.31
CA SER A 250 26.74 -16.94 5.25
C SER A 250 27.65 -17.67 4.27
N ASN A 251 27.83 -17.10 3.08
CA ASN A 251 28.94 -17.42 2.18
C ASN A 251 29.98 -16.30 2.29
#